data_AF-A0A9Q7X8W3-F1
#
_entry.id   AF-A0A9Q7X8W3-F1
#
_cell.length_a   1.000
_cell.length_b   1.000
_cell.length_c   1.000
_cell.angle_alpha   90.00
_cell.angle_beta   90.00
_cell.angle_gamma   90.00
#
_symmetry.space_group_name_H-M   'P 1'
#
loop_
_entity.id
_entity.type
_entity.pdbx_description
1 polymer ?
#
loop_
_entity_poly.entity_id
_entity_poly.type
_entity_poly.pdbx_seq_one_letter_code
_entity_poly.pdbx_strand_id
1 'polypeptide(L)'
;MQTAPLNLVPALDHLILLVNDPLTASSQHESAIERSILIFSELGFQVVRGGTHADGLTSNALIVFPDGVYIELIQFEPAPPPGSGEKQHDFESRRKQHWWYNTRPGWIDWCLLDGISDGAIESINENARRLRESAEQELQSKQEGKGETQVVAPRLLYQIPQEGGRRTMSGDGIKWKVTFPSPPSLSPSSKLLVGNIRSHVPFWCADLTPRHLRVPMRYAHHENHSPGIAEITLIYSQDTVTAYLDASLALNQPIQPNTLPITSDFQLVPNEIPHRLISSPALTQKPDADVAADIATSSHHETPAGGKGLIRVVVKVAEDQEDRKWVEEHGEGLYEVAIYVAADKLPPTAPPDGIERSTFEAGFGRIRLSPILH
;
A
#
# COMPACT_ATOMS: atom_id res chain seq x y z
N MET A 1 -6.28 21.81 -14.54
CA MET A 1 -6.35 20.37 -14.21
C MET A 1 -7.82 19.98 -14.16
N GLN A 2 -8.31 19.20 -15.13
CA GLN A 2 -9.65 18.61 -15.02
C GLN A 2 -9.58 17.57 -13.92
N THR A 3 -10.30 17.80 -12.83
CA THR A 3 -10.47 16.83 -11.75
C THR A 3 -11.12 15.59 -12.34
N ALA A 4 -10.46 14.43 -12.27
CA ALA A 4 -11.08 13.16 -12.62
C ALA A 4 -12.37 13.01 -11.81
N PRO A 5 -13.46 12.48 -12.39
CA PRO A 5 -14.66 12.15 -11.63
C PRO A 5 -14.28 11.29 -10.41
N LEU A 6 -14.79 11.61 -9.22
CA LEU A 6 -14.50 10.89 -7.96
C LEU A 6 -14.69 9.36 -8.08
N ASN A 7 -15.55 8.91 -8.99
CA ASN A 7 -15.80 7.50 -9.29
C ASN A 7 -14.62 6.74 -9.98
N LEU A 8 -13.52 7.42 -10.30
CA LEU A 8 -12.33 6.82 -10.93
C LEU A 8 -11.12 6.75 -9.97
N VAL A 9 -11.22 7.35 -8.78
CA VAL A 9 -10.13 7.38 -7.80
C VAL A 9 -10.20 6.11 -6.94
N PRO A 10 -9.21 5.20 -7.01
CA PRO A 10 -9.27 3.94 -6.27
C PRO A 10 -9.19 4.18 -4.77
N ALA A 11 -9.79 3.29 -4.00
CA ALA A 11 -9.74 3.33 -2.55
C ALA A 11 -8.50 2.60 -2.01
N LEU A 12 -7.87 3.15 -0.96
CA LEU A 12 -6.86 2.43 -0.20
C LEU A 12 -7.54 1.30 0.59
N ASP A 13 -7.14 0.05 0.36
CA ASP A 13 -7.65 -1.08 1.13
C ASP A 13 -6.89 -1.22 2.44
N HIS A 14 -5.58 -1.41 2.35
CA HIS A 14 -4.70 -1.55 3.50
C HIS A 14 -3.23 -1.30 3.19
N LEU A 15 -2.46 -1.14 4.26
CA LEU A 15 -1.00 -1.01 4.28
C LEU A 15 -0.41 -2.22 5.02
N ILE A 16 0.69 -2.80 4.53
CA ILE A 16 1.28 -4.00 5.12
C ILE A 16 2.57 -3.64 5.86
N LEU A 17 2.57 -3.94 7.15
CA LEU A 17 3.67 -3.70 8.07
C LEU A 17 4.23 -5.02 8.59
N LEU A 18 5.40 -5.42 8.11
CA LEU A 18 6.10 -6.62 8.55
C LEU A 18 6.79 -6.37 9.90
N VAL A 19 6.40 -7.12 10.93
CA VAL A 19 6.85 -6.89 12.31
C VAL A 19 7.99 -7.81 12.77
N ASN A 20 8.40 -8.78 11.95
CA ASN A 20 9.59 -9.59 12.20
C ASN A 20 10.41 -9.90 10.95
N ASP A 21 11.69 -10.17 11.15
CA ASP A 21 12.60 -10.56 10.07
C ASP A 21 12.33 -12.01 9.65
N PRO A 22 11.93 -12.26 8.39
CA PRO A 22 11.65 -13.62 7.93
C PRO A 22 12.88 -14.53 8.02
N LEU A 23 14.10 -14.01 7.89
CA LEU A 23 15.31 -14.84 7.94
C LEU A 23 15.59 -15.39 9.34
N THR A 24 15.08 -14.73 10.38
CA THR A 24 15.36 -15.07 11.78
C THR A 24 14.11 -15.47 12.57
N ALA A 25 12.91 -15.37 11.99
CA ALA A 25 11.64 -15.67 12.67
C ALA A 25 11.59 -17.04 13.35
N SER A 26 12.17 -18.09 12.75
CA SER A 26 12.19 -19.44 13.34
C SER A 26 13.06 -19.57 14.60
N SER A 27 13.92 -18.58 14.87
CA SER A 27 14.73 -18.50 16.08
C SER A 27 14.16 -17.52 17.11
N GLN A 28 13.04 -16.85 16.81
CA GLN A 28 12.43 -15.90 17.74
C GLN A 28 11.69 -16.62 18.87
N HIS A 29 11.99 -16.23 20.11
CA HIS A 29 11.32 -16.75 21.31
C HIS A 29 10.10 -15.92 21.71
N GLU A 30 10.13 -14.63 21.44
CA GLU A 30 9.04 -13.71 21.71
C GLU A 30 8.20 -13.51 20.45
N SER A 31 6.88 -13.42 20.63
CA SER A 31 5.98 -13.19 19.52
C SER A 31 6.03 -11.73 19.08
N ALA A 32 6.51 -11.50 17.86
CA ALA A 32 6.59 -10.16 17.28
C ALA A 32 5.22 -9.50 17.11
N ILE A 33 4.18 -10.28 16.80
CA ILE A 33 2.80 -9.77 16.74
C ILE A 33 2.28 -9.33 18.10
N GLU A 34 2.63 -10.03 19.19
CA GLU A 34 2.24 -9.62 20.54
C GLU A 34 2.96 -8.33 20.96
N ARG A 35 4.27 -8.23 20.65
CA ARG A 35 5.03 -7.01 20.87
C ARG A 35 4.46 -5.83 20.09
N SER A 36 4.08 -6.02 18.83
CA SER A 36 3.51 -4.94 18.02
C SER A 36 2.11 -4.54 18.50
N ILE A 37 1.26 -5.49 18.91
CA ILE A 37 -0.03 -5.21 19.55
C ILE A 37 0.16 -4.32 20.77
N LEU A 38 1.13 -4.62 21.64
CA LEU A 38 1.42 -3.80 22.83
C LEU A 38 1.84 -2.39 22.46
N ILE A 39 2.83 -2.24 21.57
CA ILE A 39 3.35 -0.91 21.13
C ILE A 39 2.21 -0.06 20.56
N PHE A 40 1.41 -0.59 19.64
CA PHE A 40 0.32 0.19 19.04
C PHE A 40 -0.83 0.46 20.04
N SER A 41 -1.08 -0.45 20.98
CA SER A 41 -2.07 -0.21 22.04
C SER A 41 -1.64 0.91 22.98
N GLU A 42 -0.34 1.01 23.32
CA GLU A 42 0.21 2.11 24.12
C GLU A 42 0.10 3.47 23.41
N LEU A 43 0.07 3.47 22.08
CA LEU A 43 -0.20 4.66 21.26
C LEU A 43 -1.71 4.97 21.12
N GLY A 44 -2.58 4.22 21.80
CA GLY A 44 -4.02 4.40 21.82
C GLY A 44 -4.76 3.82 20.63
N PHE A 45 -4.12 2.96 19.83
CA PHE A 45 -4.80 2.22 18.77
C PHE A 45 -5.47 0.96 19.31
N GLN A 46 -6.64 0.65 18.78
CA GLN A 46 -7.26 -0.64 18.99
C GLN A 46 -6.70 -1.64 17.99
N VAL A 47 -5.99 -2.65 18.47
CA VAL A 47 -5.39 -3.70 17.64
C VAL A 47 -6.13 -5.02 17.84
N VAL A 48 -6.58 -5.64 16.76
CA VAL A 48 -7.31 -6.92 16.80
C VAL A 48 -6.53 -8.03 16.10
N ARG A 49 -6.44 -9.21 16.72
CA ARG A 49 -5.85 -10.39 16.06
C ARG A 49 -6.70 -10.76 14.85
N GLY A 50 -6.08 -10.85 13.68
CA GLY A 50 -6.76 -11.25 12.46
C GLY A 50 -6.82 -12.77 12.37
N GLY A 51 -5.67 -13.42 12.19
CA GLY A 51 -5.52 -14.87 12.17
C GLY A 51 -4.37 -15.34 11.28
N THR A 52 -4.39 -16.61 10.87
CA THR A 52 -3.32 -17.23 10.06
C THR A 52 -3.73 -17.29 8.58
N HIS A 53 -2.80 -16.92 7.69
CA HIS A 53 -2.99 -17.02 6.25
C HIS A 53 -3.13 -18.48 5.80
N ALA A 54 -3.79 -18.69 4.66
CA ALA A 54 -4.15 -20.03 4.19
C ALA A 54 -2.95 -20.96 3.93
N ASP A 55 -1.77 -20.40 3.67
CA ASP A 55 -0.51 -21.13 3.50
C ASP A 55 0.15 -21.56 4.83
N GLY A 56 -0.35 -21.06 5.96
CA GLY A 56 0.17 -21.32 7.29
C GLY A 56 1.55 -20.71 7.57
N LEU A 57 2.05 -19.80 6.71
CA LEU A 57 3.41 -19.25 6.83
C LEU A 57 3.46 -17.93 7.58
N THR A 58 2.35 -17.20 7.60
CA THR A 58 2.24 -15.89 8.23
C THR A 58 0.92 -15.75 8.99
N SER A 59 0.92 -14.90 10.00
CA SER A 59 -0.28 -14.46 10.70
C SER A 59 -0.33 -12.95 10.82
N ASN A 60 -1.51 -12.41 11.12
CA ASN A 60 -1.71 -10.98 11.20
C ASN A 60 -2.50 -10.51 12.43
N ALA A 61 -2.31 -9.23 12.72
CA ALA A 61 -3.17 -8.40 13.53
C ALA A 61 -3.51 -7.12 12.74
N LEU A 62 -4.62 -6.48 13.07
CA LEU A 62 -5.19 -5.40 12.29
C LEU A 62 -5.38 -4.16 13.16
N ILE A 63 -5.02 -3.01 12.61
CA ILE A 63 -5.48 -1.70 13.09
C ILE A 63 -6.50 -1.22 12.06
N VAL A 64 -7.78 -1.30 12.39
CA VAL A 64 -8.88 -0.94 11.49
C VAL A 64 -9.28 0.51 11.77
N PHE A 65 -9.48 1.32 10.74
CA PHE A 65 -9.92 2.71 10.90
C PHE A 65 -11.41 2.89 10.57
N PRO A 66 -12.07 3.95 11.09
CA PRO A 66 -13.49 4.23 10.81
C PRO A 66 -13.81 4.42 9.33
N ASP A 67 -12.84 4.84 8.53
CA ASP A 67 -12.97 5.05 7.10
C ASP A 67 -12.85 3.75 6.26
N GLY A 68 -12.64 2.61 6.91
CA GLY A 68 -12.58 1.27 6.30
C GLY A 68 -11.22 0.87 5.76
N VAL A 69 -10.20 1.73 5.86
CA VAL A 69 -8.79 1.39 5.67
C VAL A 69 -8.30 0.60 6.89
N TYR A 70 -7.31 -0.28 6.72
CA TYR A 70 -6.61 -0.87 7.86
C TYR A 70 -5.10 -0.98 7.65
N ILE A 71 -4.34 -1.08 8.74
CA ILE A 71 -2.95 -1.51 8.71
C ILE A 71 -2.91 -2.99 9.09
N GLU A 72 -2.29 -3.80 8.24
CA GLU A 72 -2.01 -5.19 8.50
C GLU A 72 -0.63 -5.33 9.14
N LEU A 73 -0.61 -5.62 10.44
CA LEU A 73 0.60 -6.08 11.11
C LEU A 73 0.77 -7.55 10.76
N ILE A 74 1.84 -7.90 10.05
CA ILE A 74 2.09 -9.28 9.61
C ILE A 74 3.39 -9.81 10.21
N GLN A 75 3.37 -11.06 10.65
CA GLN A 75 4.57 -11.79 11.05
C GLN A 75 4.70 -13.09 10.25
N PHE A 76 5.93 -13.54 10.02
CA PHE A 76 6.19 -14.94 9.67
C PHE A 76 6.13 -15.82 10.90
N GLU A 77 5.47 -16.97 10.77
CA GLU A 77 5.36 -17.96 11.84
C GLU A 77 6.71 -18.66 12.09
N PRO A 78 7.06 -18.91 13.36
CA PRO A 78 8.34 -19.53 13.71
C PRO A 78 8.37 -21.05 13.45
N ALA A 79 7.19 -21.68 13.40
CA ALA A 79 7.03 -23.12 13.33
C ALA A 79 5.76 -23.49 12.53
N PRO A 80 5.66 -24.73 12.02
CA PRO A 80 4.46 -25.21 11.36
C PRO A 80 3.21 -25.09 12.24
N PRO A 81 2.02 -24.91 11.64
CA PRO A 81 0.77 -24.88 12.38
C PRO A 81 0.61 -26.11 13.29
N PRO A 82 0.15 -25.94 14.55
CA PRO A 82 -0.05 -27.05 15.47
C PRO A 82 -0.96 -28.13 14.87
N GLY A 83 -0.53 -29.39 14.96
CA GLY A 83 -1.30 -30.53 14.44
C GLY A 83 -1.23 -30.75 12.93
N SER A 84 -0.46 -29.94 12.19
CA SER A 84 -0.25 -30.14 10.74
C SER A 84 0.52 -31.41 10.38
N GLY A 85 1.35 -31.93 11.30
CA GLY A 85 2.27 -33.04 11.06
C GLY A 85 3.47 -32.67 10.17
N GLU A 86 3.58 -31.41 9.75
CA GLU A 86 4.69 -30.91 8.95
C GLU A 86 5.97 -30.82 9.79
N LYS A 87 7.09 -31.22 9.20
CA LYS A 87 8.41 -31.09 9.84
C LYS A 87 8.95 -29.67 9.66
N GLN A 88 9.70 -29.20 10.65
CA GLN A 88 10.34 -27.87 10.61
C GLN A 88 11.15 -27.62 9.32
N HIS A 89 11.83 -28.64 8.79
CA HIS A 89 12.61 -28.54 7.56
C HIS A 89 11.74 -28.22 6.32
N ASP A 90 10.58 -28.88 6.20
CA ASP A 90 9.68 -28.70 5.07
C ASP A 90 8.99 -27.34 5.16
N PHE A 91 8.57 -26.95 6.38
CA PHE A 91 8.03 -25.63 6.69
C PHE A 91 9.00 -24.50 6.30
N GLU A 92 10.26 -24.60 6.72
CA GLU A 92 11.30 -23.62 6.38
C GLU A 92 11.58 -23.58 4.87
N SER A 93 11.46 -24.72 4.17
CA SER A 93 11.59 -24.78 2.72
C SER A 93 10.47 -24.04 2.01
N ARG A 94 9.23 -24.10 2.53
CA ARG A 94 8.10 -23.30 2.02
C ARG A 94 8.25 -21.82 2.35
N ARG A 95 8.69 -21.47 3.57
CA ARG A 95 8.97 -20.07 3.96
C ARG A 95 9.92 -19.40 2.99
N LYS A 96 11.01 -20.08 2.61
CA LYS A 96 12.00 -19.57 1.62
C LYS A 96 11.43 -19.28 0.24
N GLN A 97 10.30 -19.87 -0.12
CA GLN A 97 9.61 -19.65 -1.39
C GLN A 97 8.55 -18.54 -1.30
N HIS A 98 8.21 -18.08 -0.09
CA HIS A 98 7.25 -17.01 0.11
C HIS A 98 7.80 -15.70 -0.46
N TRP A 99 6.96 -14.93 -1.15
CA TRP A 99 7.37 -13.72 -1.88
C TRP A 99 7.92 -12.60 -0.98
N TRP A 100 7.53 -12.56 0.29
CA TRP A 100 8.08 -11.65 1.31
C TRP A 100 9.24 -12.26 2.13
N TYR A 101 9.80 -13.40 1.75
CA TYR A 101 10.86 -14.03 2.57
C TYR A 101 12.14 -13.19 2.63
N ASN A 102 12.47 -12.44 1.57
CA ASN A 102 13.67 -11.61 1.52
C ASN A 102 13.39 -10.13 1.85
N THR A 103 12.19 -9.79 2.34
CA THR A 103 11.87 -8.41 2.73
C THR A 103 12.33 -8.13 4.16
N ARG A 104 12.81 -6.92 4.40
CA ARG A 104 13.13 -6.47 5.76
C ARG A 104 11.86 -6.04 6.51
N PRO A 105 11.86 -6.09 7.85
CA PRO A 105 10.79 -5.51 8.66
C PRO A 105 10.52 -4.04 8.32
N GLY A 106 9.27 -3.61 8.50
CA GLY A 106 8.78 -2.29 8.12
C GLY A 106 7.67 -2.34 7.07
N TRP A 107 7.46 -1.23 6.37
CA TRP A 107 6.48 -1.13 5.30
C TRP A 107 6.89 -1.97 4.10
N ILE A 108 6.18 -3.07 3.82
CA ILE A 108 6.56 -4.03 2.78
C ILE A 108 5.62 -4.07 1.58
N ASP A 109 4.40 -3.55 1.70
CA ASP A 109 3.46 -3.45 0.59
C ASP A 109 2.26 -2.55 0.93
N TRP A 110 1.43 -2.26 -0.07
CA TRP A 110 0.18 -1.52 0.10
C TRP A 110 -0.83 -1.86 -0.99
N CYS A 111 -2.11 -1.74 -0.65
CA CYS A 111 -3.18 -2.36 -1.40
C CYS A 111 -4.28 -1.37 -1.76
N LEU A 112 -4.75 -1.43 -3.00
CA LEU A 112 -5.99 -0.78 -3.43
C LEU A 112 -7.18 -1.75 -3.40
N LEU A 113 -8.32 -1.22 -3.00
CA LEU A 113 -9.58 -1.95 -2.90
C LEU A 113 -10.17 -2.11 -4.28
N ASP A 114 -10.47 -3.37 -4.63
CA ASP A 114 -11.25 -3.82 -5.78
C ASP A 114 -10.91 -3.09 -7.10
N GLY A 115 -10.17 -3.77 -7.96
CA GLY A 115 -9.95 -3.35 -9.35
C GLY A 115 -10.17 -4.50 -10.34
N ILE A 116 -10.59 -5.65 -9.80
CA ILE A 116 -10.78 -6.90 -10.51
C ILE A 116 -12.24 -6.97 -10.97
N SER A 117 -13.16 -6.62 -10.07
CA SER A 117 -14.60 -6.76 -10.32
C SER A 117 -15.13 -5.72 -11.30
N ASP A 118 -14.46 -4.57 -11.40
CA ASP A 118 -14.85 -3.43 -12.24
C ASP A 118 -14.01 -3.27 -13.53
N GLY A 119 -13.00 -4.11 -13.73
CA GLY A 119 -12.12 -4.07 -14.90
C GLY A 119 -11.06 -2.97 -14.88
N ALA A 120 -10.80 -2.35 -13.72
CA ALA A 120 -9.79 -1.30 -13.59
C ALA A 120 -8.38 -1.83 -13.92
N ILE A 121 -8.03 -3.04 -13.47
CA ILE A 121 -6.72 -3.65 -13.71
C ILE A 121 -6.46 -3.88 -15.20
N GLU A 122 -7.44 -4.42 -15.93
CA GLU A 122 -7.34 -4.63 -17.38
C GLU A 122 -7.15 -3.29 -18.10
N SER A 123 -7.90 -2.26 -17.69
CA SER A 123 -7.79 -0.91 -18.24
C SER A 123 -6.41 -0.28 -17.96
N ILE A 124 -5.87 -0.46 -16.76
CA ILE A 124 -4.52 0.00 -16.38
C ILE A 124 -3.46 -0.70 -17.23
N ASN A 125 -3.54 -2.03 -17.37
CA ASN A 125 -2.62 -2.81 -18.18
C ASN A 125 -2.65 -2.40 -19.66
N GLU A 126 -3.83 -2.19 -20.21
CA GLU A 126 -4.03 -1.71 -21.58
C GLU A 126 -3.43 -0.31 -21.78
N ASN A 127 -3.68 0.62 -20.86
CA ASN A 127 -3.12 1.97 -20.91
C ASN A 127 -1.60 1.96 -20.84
N ALA A 128 -1.03 1.18 -19.92
CA ALA A 128 0.42 1.03 -19.79
C ALA A 128 1.03 0.44 -21.08
N ARG A 129 0.37 -0.56 -21.70
CA ARG A 129 0.80 -1.13 -22.98
C ARG A 129 0.82 -0.07 -24.09
N ARG A 130 -0.26 0.70 -24.27
CA ARG A 130 -0.35 1.75 -25.31
C ARG A 130 0.73 2.81 -25.16
N LEU A 131 1.00 3.23 -23.91
CA LEU A 131 2.05 4.21 -23.62
C LEU A 131 3.44 3.66 -23.97
N ARG A 132 3.71 2.38 -23.69
CA ARG A 132 4.96 1.72 -24.12
C ARG A 132 5.07 1.62 -25.64
N GLU A 133 4.02 1.18 -26.33
CA GLU A 133 3.99 1.08 -27.80
C GLU A 133 4.27 2.45 -28.46
N SER A 134 3.69 3.52 -27.90
CA SER A 134 3.94 4.89 -28.38
C SER A 134 5.40 5.32 -28.19
N ALA A 135 6.00 5.02 -27.03
CA ALA A 135 7.39 5.32 -26.75
C ALA A 135 8.36 4.48 -27.61
N GLU A 136 8.03 3.23 -27.91
CA GLU A 136 8.80 2.38 -28.83
C GLU A 136 8.79 2.92 -30.26
N GLN A 137 7.63 3.39 -30.74
CA GLN A 137 7.52 4.04 -32.05
C GLN A 137 8.37 5.31 -32.11
N GLU A 138 8.37 6.11 -31.05
CA GLU A 138 9.23 7.29 -30.94
C GLU A 138 10.72 6.91 -31.00
N LEU A 139 11.14 5.89 -30.26
CA LEU A 139 12.51 5.36 -30.30
C LEU A 139 12.92 4.88 -31.70
N GLN A 140 12.03 4.18 -32.40
CA GLN A 140 12.30 3.69 -33.76
C GLN A 140 12.44 4.84 -34.75
N SER A 141 11.54 5.84 -34.69
CA SER A 141 11.57 7.00 -35.58
C SER A 141 12.81 7.88 -35.39
N LYS A 142 13.34 7.99 -34.16
CA LYS A 142 14.47 8.85 -33.84
C LYS A 142 15.84 8.16 -33.97
N GLN A 143 15.90 6.82 -33.96
CA GLN A 143 17.14 6.07 -34.26
C GLN A 143 17.66 6.30 -35.69
N GLU A 144 16.80 6.80 -36.60
CA GLU A 144 17.20 7.22 -37.95
C GLU A 144 17.90 8.61 -37.96
N GLY A 145 17.85 9.36 -36.85
CA GLY A 145 18.58 10.61 -36.63
C GLY A 145 19.72 10.42 -35.61
N LYS A 146 20.89 11.03 -35.84
CA LYS A 146 22.06 10.91 -34.93
C LYS A 146 21.78 11.57 -33.56
N GLY A 147 21.42 10.76 -32.56
CA GLY A 147 21.40 11.13 -31.13
C GLY A 147 20.82 10.02 -30.25
N GLU A 148 21.38 9.80 -29.06
CA GLU A 148 20.74 8.94 -28.05
C GLU A 148 19.43 9.62 -27.59
N THR A 149 18.29 9.05 -28.02
CA THR A 149 16.99 9.49 -27.54
C THR A 149 16.58 8.60 -26.38
N GLN A 150 16.53 9.17 -25.17
CA GLN A 150 15.91 8.52 -24.02
C GLN A 150 14.41 8.84 -24.07
N VAL A 151 13.56 7.80 -24.07
CA VAL A 151 12.11 7.94 -23.92
C VAL A 151 11.70 7.47 -22.54
N VAL A 152 10.64 8.07 -22.01
CA VAL A 152 10.06 7.67 -20.73
C VAL A 152 8.75 6.93 -21.02
N ALA A 153 8.63 5.72 -20.49
CA ALA A 153 7.45 4.90 -20.62
C ALA A 153 7.16 4.16 -19.31
N PRO A 154 5.88 3.92 -18.97
CA PRO A 154 5.52 3.16 -17.79
C PRO A 154 5.89 1.68 -17.96
N ARG A 155 6.37 1.07 -16.88
CA ARG A 155 6.70 -0.35 -16.80
C ARG A 155 5.51 -1.18 -16.34
N LEU A 156 4.54 -0.58 -15.66
CA LEU A 156 3.45 -1.28 -14.98
C LEU A 156 2.78 -2.37 -15.82
N LEU A 157 2.65 -3.54 -15.20
CA LEU A 157 1.91 -4.69 -15.71
C LEU A 157 1.45 -5.54 -14.53
N TYR A 158 0.16 -5.58 -14.24
CA TYR A 158 -0.43 -6.49 -13.26
C TYR A 158 -0.55 -7.91 -13.80
N GLN A 159 -0.33 -8.88 -12.93
CA GLN A 159 -0.52 -10.31 -13.22
C GLN A 159 -2.00 -10.70 -13.25
N ILE A 160 -2.26 -11.95 -13.62
CA ILE A 160 -3.59 -12.54 -13.47
C ILE A 160 -3.92 -12.63 -11.96
N PRO A 161 -5.13 -12.24 -11.53
CA PRO A 161 -5.53 -12.35 -10.13
C PRO A 161 -5.45 -13.79 -9.59
N GLN A 162 -4.97 -13.92 -8.37
CA GLN A 162 -4.81 -15.19 -7.65
C GLN A 162 -5.70 -15.20 -6.40
N GLU A 163 -6.30 -16.35 -6.09
CA GLU A 163 -7.10 -16.49 -4.87
C GLU A 163 -6.19 -16.62 -3.64
N GLY A 164 -6.59 -15.95 -2.57
CA GLY A 164 -5.97 -16.02 -1.25
C GLY A 164 -7.03 -16.07 -0.16
N GLY A 165 -6.57 -16.16 1.08
CA GLY A 165 -7.47 -16.21 2.22
C GLY A 165 -6.74 -16.34 3.56
N ARG A 166 -7.50 -16.19 4.64
CA ARG A 166 -7.07 -16.49 6.00
C ARG A 166 -8.20 -17.13 6.79
N ARG A 167 -7.87 -17.79 7.88
CA ARG A 167 -8.86 -18.20 8.89
C ARG A 167 -8.83 -17.21 10.05
N THR A 168 -10.02 -16.78 10.52
CA THR A 168 -10.12 -15.92 11.70
C THR A 168 -9.80 -16.70 12.97
N MET A 169 -9.59 -15.97 14.08
CA MET A 169 -9.50 -16.57 15.42
C MET A 169 -10.75 -17.37 15.82
N SER A 170 -11.91 -17.06 15.22
CA SER A 170 -13.17 -17.76 15.44
C SER A 170 -13.36 -18.97 14.50
N GLY A 171 -12.43 -19.20 13.56
CA GLY A 171 -12.46 -20.32 12.61
C GLY A 171 -13.14 -20.01 11.28
N ASP A 172 -13.65 -18.79 11.09
CA ASP A 172 -14.31 -18.37 9.84
C ASP A 172 -13.28 -18.32 8.69
N GLY A 173 -13.68 -18.81 7.52
CA GLY A 173 -12.87 -18.74 6.31
C GLY A 173 -13.13 -17.44 5.54
N ILE A 174 -12.10 -16.63 5.39
CA ILE A 174 -12.12 -15.41 4.56
C ILE A 174 -11.41 -15.72 3.25
N LYS A 175 -11.96 -15.25 2.13
CA LYS A 175 -11.37 -15.39 0.80
C LYS A 175 -11.33 -14.06 0.06
N TRP A 176 -10.31 -13.89 -0.76
CA TRP A 176 -10.12 -12.74 -1.65
C TRP A 176 -9.41 -13.16 -2.92
N LYS A 177 -9.37 -12.26 -3.91
CA LYS A 177 -8.46 -12.31 -5.05
C LYS A 177 -7.50 -11.14 -4.99
N VAL A 178 -6.23 -11.40 -5.25
CA VAL A 178 -5.19 -10.37 -5.34
C VAL A 178 -4.50 -10.41 -6.69
N THR A 179 -4.15 -9.24 -7.23
CA THR A 179 -3.18 -9.15 -8.31
C THR A 179 -2.02 -8.26 -7.90
N PHE A 180 -0.82 -8.66 -8.30
CA PHE A 180 0.44 -7.97 -8.01
C PHE A 180 1.06 -7.45 -9.30
N PRO A 181 1.90 -6.39 -9.22
CA PRO A 181 2.76 -6.06 -10.34
C PRO A 181 3.62 -7.28 -10.72
N SER A 182 3.78 -7.49 -12.02
CA SER A 182 4.67 -8.51 -12.57
C SER A 182 6.11 -8.13 -12.23
N PRO A 183 6.96 -9.09 -11.83
CA PRO A 183 8.38 -8.81 -11.62
C PRO A 183 9.02 -8.20 -12.86
N PRO A 184 10.00 -7.28 -12.70
CA PRO A 184 10.67 -6.66 -13.83
C PRO A 184 11.27 -7.69 -14.77
N SER A 185 11.00 -7.55 -16.07
CA SER A 185 11.48 -8.41 -17.12
C SER A 185 11.74 -7.61 -18.40
N LEU A 186 12.85 -7.93 -19.07
CA LEU A 186 13.15 -7.41 -20.40
C LEU A 186 12.55 -8.35 -21.45
N SER A 187 11.77 -7.79 -22.37
CA SER A 187 11.32 -8.55 -23.53
C SER A 187 12.47 -8.67 -24.54
N PRO A 188 12.67 -9.83 -25.20
CA PRO A 188 13.60 -9.94 -26.32
C PRO A 188 13.27 -8.99 -27.48
N SER A 189 12.01 -8.57 -27.61
CA SER A 189 11.50 -7.73 -28.70
C SER A 189 11.41 -6.24 -28.36
N SER A 190 11.68 -5.83 -27.11
CA SER A 190 11.59 -4.43 -26.68
C SER A 190 12.78 -4.03 -25.85
N LYS A 191 13.25 -2.79 -26.04
CA LYS A 191 14.27 -2.18 -25.18
C LYS A 191 13.69 -1.65 -23.86
N LEU A 192 12.37 -1.61 -23.72
CA LEU A 192 11.70 -1.10 -22.53
C LEU A 192 11.48 -2.22 -21.50
N LEU A 193 11.77 -1.89 -20.24
CA LEU A 193 11.51 -2.77 -19.11
C LEU A 193 9.99 -2.85 -18.85
N VAL A 194 9.49 -4.04 -18.55
CA VAL A 194 8.09 -4.26 -18.16
C VAL A 194 8.05 -4.92 -16.79
N GLY A 195 7.12 -4.50 -15.96
CA GLY A 195 6.97 -4.97 -14.58
C GLY A 195 7.61 -4.05 -13.54
N ASN A 196 7.19 -4.23 -12.30
CA ASN A 196 7.65 -3.48 -11.14
C ASN A 196 8.02 -4.46 -10.02
N ILE A 197 9.00 -4.06 -9.21
CA ILE A 197 9.23 -4.73 -7.92
C ILE A 197 8.00 -4.49 -7.04
N ARG A 198 7.61 -5.49 -6.25
CA ARG A 198 6.51 -5.34 -5.26
C ARG A 198 6.81 -4.18 -4.30
N SER A 199 5.78 -3.61 -3.65
CA SER A 199 5.86 -2.38 -2.86
C SER A 199 6.09 -1.08 -3.64
N HIS A 200 6.77 -1.11 -4.79
CA HIS A 200 7.03 0.12 -5.58
C HIS A 200 5.74 0.74 -6.12
N VAL A 201 4.71 -0.07 -6.32
CA VAL A 201 3.35 0.31 -6.74
C VAL A 201 2.36 -0.59 -6.00
N PRO A 202 1.10 -0.17 -5.79
CA PRO A 202 0.17 -0.96 -5.00
C PRO A 202 -0.21 -2.24 -5.73
N PHE A 203 -0.55 -3.26 -4.96
CA PHE A 203 -1.30 -4.41 -5.45
C PHE A 203 -2.81 -4.17 -5.26
N TRP A 204 -3.67 -5.01 -5.84
CA TRP A 204 -5.13 -4.89 -5.70
C TRP A 204 -5.71 -6.09 -4.99
N CYS A 205 -6.73 -5.88 -4.16
CA CYS A 205 -7.45 -6.93 -3.44
C CYS A 205 -8.97 -6.79 -3.63
N ALA A 206 -9.61 -7.84 -4.13
CA ALA A 206 -11.05 -7.96 -4.24
C ALA A 206 -11.59 -9.00 -3.25
N ASP A 207 -12.54 -8.61 -2.43
CA ASP A 207 -13.22 -9.48 -1.47
C ASP A 207 -14.05 -10.56 -2.20
N LEU A 208 -13.85 -11.84 -1.86
CA LEU A 208 -14.72 -12.95 -2.31
C LEU A 208 -15.72 -13.38 -1.22
N THR A 209 -15.44 -13.01 0.03
CA THR A 209 -16.33 -13.16 1.18
C THR A 209 -16.73 -11.77 1.70
N PRO A 210 -17.85 -11.62 2.44
CA PRO A 210 -18.27 -10.32 2.95
C PRO A 210 -17.13 -9.57 3.67
N ARG A 211 -16.87 -8.34 3.23
CA ARG A 211 -15.72 -7.52 3.69
C ARG A 211 -15.64 -7.40 5.21
N HIS A 212 -16.77 -7.28 5.90
CA HIS A 212 -16.82 -7.14 7.37
C HIS A 212 -16.21 -8.33 8.14
N LEU A 213 -16.08 -9.50 7.50
CA LEU A 213 -15.34 -10.63 8.06
C LEU A 213 -13.83 -10.38 8.01
N ARG A 214 -13.34 -9.77 6.92
CA ARG A 214 -11.93 -9.40 6.74
C ARG A 214 -11.55 -8.17 7.55
N VAL A 215 -12.43 -7.16 7.56
CA VAL A 215 -12.26 -5.83 8.17
C VAL A 215 -13.32 -5.63 9.27
N PRO A 216 -13.02 -6.02 10.52
CA PRO A 216 -14.01 -6.00 11.60
C PRO A 216 -14.21 -4.58 12.17
N MET A 217 -15.13 -3.81 11.59
CA MET A 217 -15.41 -2.40 11.94
C MET A 217 -15.74 -2.14 13.41
N ARG A 218 -16.14 -3.16 14.19
CA ARG A 218 -16.35 -3.03 15.64
C ARG A 218 -15.10 -2.62 16.42
N TYR A 219 -13.92 -2.80 15.83
CA TYR A 219 -12.62 -2.42 16.39
C TYR A 219 -12.05 -1.15 15.76
N ALA A 220 -12.87 -0.40 15.00
CA ALA A 220 -12.41 0.74 14.22
C ALA A 220 -12.22 2.02 15.05
N HIS A 221 -12.67 2.03 16.31
CA HIS A 221 -12.59 3.22 17.16
C HIS A 221 -11.40 3.13 18.11
N HIS A 222 -10.59 4.17 18.14
CA HIS A 222 -9.32 4.20 18.86
C HIS A 222 -9.36 5.21 20.01
N GLU A 223 -8.62 4.95 21.09
CA GLU A 223 -8.51 5.86 22.24
C GLU A 223 -7.79 7.16 21.88
N ASN A 224 -6.92 7.12 20.87
CA ASN A 224 -6.26 8.29 20.29
C ASN A 224 -7.13 9.06 19.26
N HIS A 225 -8.37 8.61 19.07
CA HIS A 225 -9.36 9.14 18.12
C HIS A 225 -8.84 9.25 16.67
N SER A 226 -7.96 8.34 16.25
CA SER A 226 -7.49 8.30 14.87
C SER A 226 -8.62 7.92 13.90
N PRO A 227 -9.00 8.80 12.95
CA PRO A 227 -10.04 8.52 11.97
C PRO A 227 -9.55 7.75 10.72
N GLY A 228 -8.24 7.65 10.50
CA GLY A 228 -7.69 7.03 9.29
C GLY A 228 -6.32 7.56 8.88
N ILE A 229 -5.95 7.23 7.65
CA ILE A 229 -4.68 7.61 7.03
C ILE A 229 -4.75 9.03 6.47
N ALA A 230 -3.75 9.84 6.76
CA ALA A 230 -3.65 11.22 6.26
C ALA A 230 -2.92 11.30 4.91
N GLU A 231 -1.82 10.56 4.79
CA GLU A 231 -0.92 10.61 3.65
C GLU A 231 -0.04 9.37 3.63
N ILE A 232 0.34 8.93 2.44
CA ILE A 232 1.42 7.98 2.23
C ILE A 232 2.49 8.64 1.36
N THR A 233 3.75 8.39 1.70
CA THR A 233 4.90 8.83 0.91
C THR A 233 5.59 7.62 0.32
N LEU A 234 5.81 7.65 -0.99
CA LEU A 234 6.61 6.69 -1.74
C LEU A 234 7.97 7.32 -2.04
N ILE A 235 9.08 6.60 -1.84
CA ILE A 235 10.43 7.10 -2.13
C ILE A 235 11.12 6.26 -3.22
N TYR A 236 11.85 6.93 -4.13
CA TYR A 236 12.60 6.30 -5.22
C TYR A 236 13.97 6.95 -5.43
N SER A 237 14.97 6.14 -5.81
CA SER A 237 16.39 6.53 -5.95
C SER A 237 16.79 6.94 -7.36
N GLN A 238 16.27 6.28 -8.40
CA GLN A 238 16.61 6.54 -9.81
C GLN A 238 15.37 6.35 -10.71
N ASP A 239 15.42 6.86 -11.94
CA ASP A 239 14.30 6.87 -12.90
C ASP A 239 12.95 7.29 -12.30
N THR A 240 12.97 8.34 -11.47
CA THR A 240 11.80 8.79 -10.67
C THR A 240 10.61 9.18 -11.53
N VAL A 241 10.83 9.65 -12.76
CA VAL A 241 9.77 9.94 -13.72
C VAL A 241 9.01 8.65 -14.08
N THR A 242 9.72 7.57 -14.38
CA THR A 242 9.11 6.27 -14.67
C THR A 242 8.36 5.72 -13.46
N ALA A 243 8.96 5.79 -12.26
CA ALA A 243 8.29 5.38 -11.03
C ALA A 243 6.99 6.16 -10.78
N TYR A 244 7.01 7.47 -11.03
CA TYR A 244 5.83 8.32 -10.88
C TYR A 244 4.76 8.05 -11.93
N LEU A 245 5.15 7.71 -13.17
CA LEU A 245 4.20 7.25 -14.19
C LEU A 245 3.55 5.92 -13.79
N ASP A 246 4.35 4.98 -13.28
CA ASP A 246 3.85 3.68 -12.79
C ASP A 246 2.86 3.87 -11.63
N ALA A 247 3.22 4.68 -10.62
CA ALA A 247 2.33 5.02 -9.52
C ALA A 247 1.07 5.74 -10.01
N SER A 248 1.20 6.72 -10.91
CA SER A 248 0.07 7.45 -11.48
C SER A 248 -0.91 6.53 -12.23
N LEU A 249 -0.40 5.57 -13.00
CA LEU A 249 -1.22 4.57 -13.68
C LEU A 249 -1.87 3.58 -12.72
N ALA A 250 -1.13 3.09 -11.73
CA ALA A 250 -1.67 2.20 -10.70
C ALA A 250 -2.81 2.85 -9.91
N LEU A 251 -2.74 4.18 -9.70
CA LEU A 251 -3.78 4.97 -9.05
C LEU A 251 -4.90 5.42 -10.01
N ASN A 252 -4.96 4.86 -11.22
CA ASN A 252 -5.91 5.21 -12.29
C ASN A 252 -5.97 6.73 -12.59
N GLN A 253 -4.83 7.41 -12.46
CA GLN A 253 -4.64 8.85 -12.69
C GLN A 253 -3.51 9.06 -13.70
N PRO A 254 -3.65 8.57 -14.94
CA PRO A 254 -2.60 8.68 -15.95
C PRO A 254 -2.22 10.14 -16.21
N ILE A 255 -0.92 10.38 -16.39
CA ILE A 255 -0.37 11.69 -16.71
C ILE A 255 0.47 11.61 -17.98
N GLN A 256 0.48 12.68 -18.78
CA GLN A 256 1.37 12.74 -19.93
C GLN A 256 2.79 13.06 -19.46
N PRO A 257 3.81 12.27 -19.86
CA PRO A 257 5.19 12.47 -19.39
C PRO A 257 5.73 13.88 -19.67
N ASN A 258 5.36 14.49 -20.80
CA ASN A 258 5.77 15.83 -21.21
C ASN A 258 5.19 16.98 -20.34
N THR A 259 4.28 16.67 -19.41
CA THR A 259 3.73 17.64 -18.45
C THR A 259 4.44 17.64 -17.11
N LEU A 260 5.39 16.72 -16.91
CA LEU A 260 6.10 16.56 -15.66
C LEU A 260 7.25 17.57 -15.54
N PRO A 261 7.47 18.15 -14.35
CA PRO A 261 8.65 18.97 -14.09
C PRO A 261 9.86 18.05 -13.97
N ILE A 262 10.65 17.95 -15.05
CA ILE A 262 11.81 17.04 -15.14
C ILE A 262 13.12 17.81 -15.35
N THR A 263 14.19 17.31 -14.73
CA THR A 263 15.56 17.78 -14.95
C THR A 263 16.13 17.27 -16.28
N SER A 264 17.32 17.72 -16.67
CA SER A 264 18.03 17.21 -17.86
C SER A 264 18.32 15.71 -17.81
N ASP A 265 18.37 15.15 -16.60
CA ASP A 265 18.74 13.76 -16.35
C ASP A 265 17.50 12.88 -16.12
N PHE A 266 16.33 13.35 -16.59
CA PHE A 266 15.04 12.67 -16.47
C PHE A 266 14.68 12.30 -15.02
N GLN A 267 15.02 13.18 -14.08
CA GLN A 267 14.55 13.10 -12.70
C GLN A 267 13.43 14.11 -12.47
N LEU A 268 12.47 13.78 -11.62
CA LEU A 268 11.46 14.76 -11.22
C LEU A 268 12.08 15.85 -10.36
N VAL A 269 11.59 17.08 -10.50
CA VAL A 269 11.93 18.20 -9.63
C VAL A 269 11.09 18.08 -8.35
N PRO A 270 11.66 17.70 -7.18
CA PRO A 270 10.84 17.17 -6.08
C PRO A 270 9.84 18.14 -5.48
N ASN A 271 10.21 19.42 -5.43
CA ASN A 271 9.34 20.48 -4.92
C ASN A 271 8.25 20.93 -5.91
N GLU A 272 8.20 20.36 -7.12
CA GLU A 272 7.21 20.68 -8.15
C GLU A 272 6.27 19.50 -8.46
N ILE A 273 6.49 18.33 -7.86
CA ILE A 273 5.68 17.14 -8.09
C ILE A 273 4.34 17.30 -7.37
N PRO A 274 3.20 17.28 -8.08
CA PRO A 274 1.91 17.23 -7.40
C PRO A 274 1.72 15.86 -6.75
N HIS A 275 1.04 15.81 -5.61
CA HIS A 275 0.61 14.53 -5.05
C HIS A 275 -0.50 13.89 -5.91
N ARG A 276 -0.66 12.58 -5.78
CA ARG A 276 -1.83 11.85 -6.26
C ARG A 276 -2.83 11.68 -5.12
N LEU A 277 -4.07 11.35 -5.48
CA LEU A 277 -5.14 11.17 -4.51
C LEU A 277 -5.66 9.74 -4.59
N ILE A 278 -5.91 9.12 -3.46
CA ILE A 278 -6.71 7.89 -3.36
C ILE A 278 -7.87 8.17 -2.40
N SER A 279 -8.92 7.36 -2.45
CA SER A 279 -10.06 7.50 -1.53
C SER A 279 -9.94 6.52 -0.37
N SER A 280 -10.75 6.71 0.68
CA SER A 280 -11.01 5.68 1.67
C SER A 280 -12.22 4.82 1.28
N PRO A 281 -12.30 3.55 1.70
CA PRO A 281 -13.41 2.67 1.37
C PRO A 281 -14.78 3.23 1.76
N ALA A 282 -14.87 4.00 2.86
CA ALA A 282 -16.12 4.65 3.30
C ALA A 282 -16.67 5.65 2.27
N LEU A 283 -15.84 6.24 1.40
CA LEU A 283 -16.32 7.08 0.30
C LEU A 283 -16.84 6.29 -0.90
N THR A 284 -16.41 5.03 -1.05
CA THR A 284 -16.79 4.17 -2.18
C THR A 284 -18.06 3.35 -1.94
N GLN A 285 -18.56 3.31 -0.70
CA GLN A 285 -19.85 2.68 -0.40
C GLN A 285 -20.98 3.46 -1.10
N LYS A 286 -21.52 2.88 -2.18
CA LYS A 286 -22.88 3.21 -2.61
C LYS A 286 -23.82 2.82 -1.46
N PRO A 287 -24.86 3.60 -1.15
CA PRO A 287 -25.87 3.18 -0.18
C PRO A 287 -26.40 1.82 -0.60
N ASP A 288 -26.41 0.86 0.33
CA ASP A 288 -27.01 -0.45 0.12
C ASP A 288 -28.43 -0.26 -0.43
N ALA A 289 -28.66 -0.76 -1.64
CA ALA A 289 -29.98 -0.69 -2.28
C ALA A 289 -31.05 -1.46 -1.49
N ASP A 290 -30.66 -2.27 -0.51
CA ASP A 290 -31.55 -3.06 0.35
C ASP A 290 -31.91 -2.38 1.69
N VAL A 291 -31.33 -1.21 2.01
CA VAL A 291 -31.66 -0.48 3.26
C VAL A 291 -32.53 0.75 3.00
N ALA A 292 -32.75 1.12 1.72
CA ALA A 292 -33.55 2.28 1.31
C ALA A 292 -35.08 2.04 1.31
N ALA A 293 -35.61 1.20 2.20
CA ALA A 293 -37.04 1.05 2.40
C ALA A 293 -37.55 1.75 3.68
N ASP A 294 -36.72 1.87 4.71
CA ASP A 294 -37.16 2.43 6.00
C ASP A 294 -36.07 3.33 6.57
N ILE A 295 -36.20 4.64 6.36
CA ILE A 295 -35.96 5.73 7.33
C ILE A 295 -36.19 7.02 6.55
N ALA A 296 -37.42 7.51 6.67
CA ALA A 296 -37.74 8.90 6.36
C ALA A 296 -37.40 9.77 7.58
N THR A 297 -36.87 10.97 7.28
CA THR A 297 -36.87 12.21 8.08
C THR A 297 -35.76 12.52 9.09
N SER A 298 -35.10 13.65 8.78
CA SER A 298 -34.48 14.66 9.66
C SER A 298 -33.11 14.31 10.28
N SER A 299 -32.11 15.19 10.37
CA SER A 299 -31.97 16.61 10.01
C SER A 299 -30.51 17.03 10.25
N HIS A 300 -30.00 17.89 9.36
CA HIS A 300 -29.02 18.97 9.58
C HIS A 300 -27.82 18.74 10.52
N HIS A 301 -26.66 18.51 9.92
CA HIS A 301 -25.44 19.23 10.28
C HIS A 301 -24.59 19.48 9.03
N GLU A 302 -24.62 20.73 8.55
CA GLU A 302 -23.61 21.25 7.63
C GLU A 302 -22.67 22.18 8.38
N THR A 303 -21.37 21.93 8.24
CA THR A 303 -20.34 22.97 8.21
C THR A 303 -19.23 22.54 7.22
N PRO A 304 -18.63 23.47 6.44
CA PRO A 304 -17.86 23.13 5.24
C PRO A 304 -16.33 23.33 5.40
N ALA A 305 -15.51 22.37 4.95
CA ALA A 305 -14.14 22.55 4.40
C ALA A 305 -13.44 21.19 4.09
N GLY A 306 -12.99 20.99 2.84
CA GLY A 306 -11.89 20.09 2.44
C GLY A 306 -12.09 18.57 2.48
N GLY A 307 -12.30 17.95 1.31
CA GLY A 307 -11.80 16.60 0.96
C GLY A 307 -11.96 15.45 1.97
N LYS A 308 -13.08 15.33 2.69
CA LYS A 308 -13.32 14.19 3.60
C LYS A 308 -13.13 12.87 2.83
N GLY A 309 -12.19 12.04 3.29
CA GLY A 309 -11.90 10.68 2.78
C GLY A 309 -10.95 10.58 1.59
N LEU A 310 -10.30 11.67 1.16
CA LEU A 310 -9.19 11.59 0.21
C LEU A 310 -7.85 11.52 0.96
N ILE A 311 -6.96 10.66 0.50
CA ILE A 311 -5.64 10.40 1.05
C ILE A 311 -4.61 10.82 0.00
N ARG A 312 -3.59 11.58 0.41
CA ARG A 312 -2.51 11.98 -0.51
C ARG A 312 -1.49 10.85 -0.66
N VAL A 313 -1.06 10.64 -1.90
CA VAL A 313 0.09 9.81 -2.26
C VAL A 313 1.17 10.75 -2.78
N VAL A 314 2.20 10.98 -1.96
CA VAL A 314 3.35 11.78 -2.31
C VAL A 314 4.41 10.87 -2.91
N VAL A 315 5.01 11.29 -4.02
CA VAL A 315 6.18 10.62 -4.59
C VAL A 315 7.39 11.49 -4.34
N LYS A 316 8.28 11.00 -3.48
CA LYS A 316 9.52 11.63 -3.06
C LYS A 316 10.69 11.05 -3.86
N VAL A 317 11.59 11.92 -4.28
CA VAL A 317 12.90 11.53 -4.83
C VAL A 317 13.90 11.46 -3.68
N ALA A 318 14.74 10.42 -3.64
CA ALA A 318 15.79 10.29 -2.64
C ALA A 318 16.93 11.29 -2.90
N GLU A 319 16.77 12.52 -2.42
CA GLU A 319 17.68 13.62 -2.72
C GLU A 319 18.89 13.67 -1.77
N ASP A 320 18.67 13.45 -0.48
CA ASP A 320 19.69 13.58 0.56
C ASP A 320 20.34 12.24 0.94
N GLN A 321 21.34 12.29 1.84
CA GLN A 321 22.08 11.11 2.25
C GLN A 321 21.25 10.15 3.11
N GLU A 322 20.31 10.66 3.91
CA GLU A 322 19.46 9.83 4.76
C GLU A 322 18.45 9.05 3.91
N ASP A 323 17.86 9.71 2.92
CA ASP A 323 16.98 9.10 1.94
C ASP A 323 17.66 7.99 1.14
N ARG A 324 18.87 8.25 0.62
CA ARG A 324 19.62 7.25 -0.15
C ARG A 324 19.97 6.05 0.71
N LYS A 325 20.41 6.29 1.95
CA LYS A 325 20.69 5.23 2.92
C LYS A 325 19.41 4.44 3.24
N TRP A 326 18.27 5.11 3.39
CA TRP A 326 16.99 4.44 3.59
C TRP A 326 16.67 3.49 2.43
N VAL A 327 16.78 3.97 1.19
CA VAL A 327 16.50 3.17 0.00
C VAL A 327 17.47 2.00 -0.13
N GLU A 328 18.76 2.19 0.15
CA GLU A 328 19.75 1.11 0.18
C GLU A 328 19.41 0.04 1.22
N GLU A 329 18.89 0.45 2.38
CA GLU A 329 18.58 -0.45 3.49
C GLU A 329 17.23 -1.15 3.34
N HIS A 330 16.18 -0.45 2.90
CA HIS A 330 14.78 -0.92 2.92
C HIS A 330 14.18 -1.12 1.53
N GLY A 331 14.82 -0.61 0.48
CA GLY A 331 14.29 -0.58 -0.88
C GLY A 331 13.45 0.67 -1.17
N GLU A 332 12.96 0.76 -2.40
CA GLU A 332 12.04 1.81 -2.84
C GLU A 332 10.57 1.42 -2.57
N GLY A 333 9.67 2.40 -2.64
CA GLY A 333 8.25 2.19 -2.39
C GLY A 333 7.80 2.91 -1.11
N LEU A 334 6.94 2.27 -0.33
CA LEU A 334 6.30 2.89 0.83
C LEU A 334 7.33 3.29 1.91
N TYR A 335 7.56 4.60 2.05
CA TYR A 335 8.56 5.21 2.91
C TYR A 335 7.99 5.61 4.26
N GLU A 336 6.90 6.36 4.23
CA GLU A 336 6.28 6.96 5.42
C GLU A 336 4.76 6.91 5.29
N VAL A 337 4.11 6.56 6.40
CA VAL A 337 2.65 6.59 6.53
C VAL A 337 2.29 7.59 7.61
N ALA A 338 1.51 8.60 7.23
CA ALA A 338 0.96 9.58 8.14
C ALA A 338 -0.45 9.15 8.58
N ILE A 339 -0.68 9.07 9.88
CA ILE A 339 -1.95 8.66 10.50
C ILE A 339 -2.51 9.86 11.25
N TYR A 340 -3.79 10.17 11.05
CA TYR A 340 -4.43 11.24 11.82
C TYR A 340 -4.56 10.85 13.30
N VAL A 341 -4.26 11.76 14.22
CA VAL A 341 -4.41 11.53 15.66
C VAL A 341 -4.97 12.80 16.31
N ALA A 342 -5.82 12.67 17.33
CA ALA A 342 -6.27 13.83 18.09
C ALA A 342 -5.08 14.57 18.72
N ALA A 343 -5.02 15.89 18.55
CA ALA A 343 -3.90 16.70 19.03
C ALA A 343 -3.68 16.58 20.55
N ASP A 344 -4.73 16.42 21.34
CA ASP A 344 -4.69 16.21 22.80
C ASP A 344 -4.35 14.76 23.21
N LYS A 345 -4.23 13.85 22.24
CA LYS A 345 -3.89 12.44 22.43
C LYS A 345 -2.53 12.05 21.85
N LEU A 346 -1.78 13.01 21.32
CA LEU A 346 -0.42 12.73 20.84
C LEU A 346 0.44 12.19 21.99
N PRO A 347 1.15 11.06 21.79
CA PRO A 347 2.03 10.51 22.80
C PRO A 347 3.23 11.45 23.01
N PRO A 348 3.81 11.51 24.22
CA PRO A 348 5.03 12.27 24.47
C PRO A 348 6.22 11.84 23.59
N THR A 349 6.15 10.62 23.03
CA THR A 349 7.16 10.07 22.11
C THR A 349 7.07 10.65 20.70
N ALA A 350 5.96 11.32 20.33
CA ALA A 350 5.83 12.02 19.05
C ALA A 350 6.64 13.33 19.09
N PRO A 351 7.77 13.43 18.36
CA PRO A 351 8.59 14.63 18.31
C PRO A 351 7.87 15.74 17.52
N PRO A 352 8.46 16.94 17.45
CA PRO A 352 7.90 18.04 16.64
C PRO A 352 7.71 17.70 15.15
N ASP A 353 8.47 16.75 14.59
CA ASP A 353 8.33 16.24 13.23
C ASP A 353 7.18 15.23 13.05
N GLY A 354 6.61 14.77 14.16
CA GLY A 354 5.51 13.82 14.23
C GLY A 354 5.91 12.35 14.06
N ILE A 355 7.19 12.02 13.84
CA ILE A 355 7.64 10.63 13.63
C ILE A 355 7.64 9.86 14.95
N GLU A 356 6.77 8.87 15.07
CA GLU A 356 6.61 8.13 16.32
C GLU A 356 7.86 7.27 16.60
N ARG A 357 8.54 7.56 17.71
CA ARG A 357 9.85 6.97 18.01
C ARG A 357 9.78 5.49 18.38
N SER A 358 8.78 5.06 19.14
CA SER A 358 8.70 3.69 19.64
C SER A 358 8.52 2.67 18.52
N THR A 359 7.72 3.00 17.52
CA THR A 359 7.49 2.22 16.29
C THR A 359 8.71 2.27 15.39
N PHE A 360 9.36 3.42 15.25
CA PHE A 360 10.59 3.56 14.48
C PHE A 360 11.74 2.72 15.08
N GLU A 361 11.97 2.82 16.40
CA GLU A 361 12.96 2.03 17.14
C GLU A 361 12.63 0.53 17.13
N ALA A 362 11.35 0.17 17.04
CA ALA A 362 10.91 -1.21 16.86
C ALA A 362 11.14 -1.76 15.45
N GLY A 363 11.59 -0.94 14.48
CA GLY A 363 11.83 -1.34 13.10
C GLY A 363 10.55 -1.39 12.25
N PHE A 364 9.49 -0.69 12.65
CA PHE A 364 8.19 -0.69 11.94
C PHE A 364 8.12 0.35 10.80
N GLY A 365 9.25 0.88 10.36
CA GLY A 365 9.28 1.94 9.36
C GLY A 365 8.90 3.31 9.93
N ARG A 366 8.65 4.28 9.05
CA ARG A 366 8.31 5.65 9.45
C ARG A 366 6.79 5.79 9.58
N ILE A 367 6.33 6.04 10.80
CA ILE A 367 4.93 6.33 11.11
C ILE A 367 4.85 7.74 11.64
N ARG A 368 4.11 8.62 10.96
CA ARG A 368 3.93 10.01 11.37
C ARG A 368 2.56 10.22 11.97
N LEU A 369 2.47 10.66 13.22
CA LEU A 369 1.20 11.02 13.85
C LEU A 369 0.87 12.47 13.47
N SER A 370 -0.16 12.66 12.65
CA SER A 370 -0.60 13.95 12.14
C SER A 370 -1.72 14.52 13.02
N PRO A 371 -1.45 15.53 13.87
CA PRO A 371 -2.45 16.07 14.78
C PRO A 371 -3.62 16.69 14.04
N ILE A 372 -4.83 16.38 14.51
CA ILE A 372 -6.07 17.05 14.12
C ILE A 372 -6.76 17.62 15.35
N LEU A 373 -7.38 18.80 15.18
CA LEU A 373 -8.27 19.37 16.17
C LEU A 373 -9.64 18.72 16.02
N HIS A 374 -10.15 18.11 17.08
CA HIS A 374 -11.52 17.58 17.16
C HIS A 374 -12.50 18.65 17.62
#